data_AF-A0A835B6R1-F1
#
_entry.id   AF-A0A835B6R1-F1
#
_cell.length_a   1.000
_cell.length_b   1.000
_cell.length_c   1.000
_cell.angle_alpha   90.00
_cell.angle_beta   90.00
_cell.angle_gamma   90.00
#
_symmetry.space_group_name_H-M   'P 1'
#
loop_
_entity.id
_entity.type
_entity.pdbx_description
1 polymer ?
#
loop_
_entity_poly.entity_id
_entity_poly.type
_entity_poly.pdbx_seq_one_letter_code
_entity_poly.pdbx_strand_id
1 'polypeptide(L)'
;MAEEDEADHINKLPDDVLVGILSLLPYKNAVQTSSVSRRWEPLLAQLPSLMFSMSEMGTHSEPRVQSMERTLRRRCRRHDVAVQTLNLTFRKDDAMECRYAGEFIALANAQKLLVQVSCDRALTDAGDWSLELPPATTELLLLPHWYAVRQPRIHGASVDTLRSLTLDGLTVLGQEFLHTPMPSLEDLYIGNCTLPVSIEITSDAMPRLMHLDIVDVSVMTRGTTKAGISVLAGGELRTLRMSGRRCSSLEPPSDTEWFLLPASFSASFTSYSCFRLRAPRLRVFEWRCCYADEVHIESVGLLSDVAVEIATGRMPRTWQEESEFVSVEHRDKLMSDILLGLMPGLRPRSWQNRHVQRKLQRSKQGRKSCTWKTRTERRKPALRQL
;
A
#
# COMPACT_ATOMS: atom_id res chain seq x y z
N MET A 1 31.19 44.37 -23.18
CA MET A 1 30.11 43.39 -22.94
C MET A 1 30.67 42.46 -21.88
N ALA A 2 30.34 42.69 -20.61
CA ALA A 2 30.72 41.78 -19.55
C ALA A 2 29.85 40.53 -19.72
N GLU A 3 30.48 39.38 -19.91
CA GLU A 3 29.81 38.08 -19.81
C GLU A 3 29.21 38.03 -18.40
N GLU A 4 27.88 37.99 -18.31
CA GLU A 4 27.23 37.54 -17.09
C GLU A 4 27.70 36.09 -16.90
N ASP A 5 28.70 35.89 -16.04
CA ASP A 5 29.00 34.59 -15.45
C ASP A 5 27.65 34.03 -14.99
N GLU A 6 27.14 33.02 -15.72
CA GLU A 6 25.92 32.31 -15.39
C GLU A 6 26.17 31.61 -14.06
N ALA A 7 25.93 32.35 -12.97
CA ALA A 7 26.43 32.00 -11.67
C ALA A 7 25.83 30.65 -11.29
N ASP A 8 26.67 29.65 -11.05
CA ASP A 8 26.19 28.30 -10.71
C ASP A 8 25.47 28.32 -9.36
N HIS A 9 24.16 28.54 -9.43
CA HIS A 9 23.28 28.68 -8.29
C HIS A 9 23.08 27.35 -7.56
N ILE A 10 23.21 26.23 -8.27
CA ILE A 10 23.03 24.89 -7.68
C ILE A 10 24.25 24.57 -6.81
N ASN A 11 25.46 24.87 -7.27
CA ASN A 11 26.68 24.79 -6.47
C ASN A 11 26.77 25.82 -5.33
N LYS A 12 25.74 26.65 -5.09
CA LYS A 12 25.64 27.51 -3.90
C LYS A 12 24.65 26.98 -2.85
N LEU A 13 23.88 25.93 -3.17
CA LEU A 13 22.94 25.32 -2.23
C LEU A 13 23.70 24.67 -1.06
N PRO A 14 23.13 24.65 0.16
CA PRO A 14 23.68 23.91 1.29
C PRO A 14 23.86 22.40 1.02
N ASP A 15 24.84 21.76 1.68
CA ASP A 15 25.19 20.35 1.44
C ASP A 15 24.03 19.39 1.75
N ASP A 16 23.22 19.68 2.76
CA ASP A 16 22.01 18.91 3.11
C ASP A 16 20.98 18.93 1.99
N VAL A 17 20.83 20.06 1.28
CA VAL A 17 19.96 20.15 0.11
C VAL A 17 20.52 19.34 -1.06
N LEU A 18 21.83 19.41 -1.31
CA LEU A 18 22.48 18.63 -2.36
C LEU A 18 22.41 17.11 -2.09
N VAL A 19 22.63 16.71 -0.83
CA VAL A 19 22.45 15.32 -0.37
C VAL A 19 21.00 14.89 -0.53
N GLY A 20 20.03 15.76 -0.22
CA GLY A 20 18.61 15.52 -0.46
C GLY A 20 18.31 15.25 -1.92
N ILE A 21 18.80 16.10 -2.84
CA ILE A 21 18.64 15.92 -4.29
C ILE A 21 19.24 14.59 -4.75
N LEU A 22 20.48 14.30 -4.36
CA LEU A 22 21.16 13.06 -4.75
C LEU A 22 20.47 11.81 -4.19
N SER A 23 19.86 11.89 -3.01
CA SER A 23 19.13 10.79 -2.36
C SER A 23 17.83 10.40 -3.08
N LEU A 24 17.33 11.26 -3.99
CA LEU A 24 16.16 10.97 -4.83
C LEU A 24 16.51 10.20 -6.09
N LEU A 25 17.81 10.06 -6.42
CA LEU A 25 18.27 9.46 -7.66
C LEU A 25 18.65 7.98 -7.45
N PRO A 26 18.47 7.13 -8.48
CA PRO A 26 19.18 5.85 -8.56
C PRO A 26 20.68 6.09 -8.37
N TYR A 27 21.36 5.22 -7.62
CA TYR A 27 22.74 5.44 -7.19
C TYR A 27 23.69 5.71 -8.36
N LYS A 28 23.50 5.04 -9.50
CA LYS A 28 24.24 5.31 -10.74
C LYS A 28 24.08 6.77 -11.22
N ASN A 29 22.85 7.28 -11.21
CA ASN A 29 22.55 8.64 -11.61
C ASN A 29 23.07 9.64 -10.58
N ALA A 30 23.07 9.30 -9.29
CA ALA A 30 23.71 10.10 -8.26
C ALA A 30 25.22 10.23 -8.51
N VAL A 31 25.91 9.13 -8.87
CA VAL A 31 27.33 9.16 -9.23
C VAL A 31 27.57 10.05 -10.45
N GLN A 32 26.80 9.89 -11.52
CA GLN A 32 26.90 10.73 -12.72
C GLN A 32 26.66 12.21 -12.39
N THR A 33 25.61 12.50 -11.63
CA THR A 33 25.28 13.87 -11.19
C THR A 33 26.40 14.44 -10.34
N SER A 34 26.99 13.65 -9.44
CA SER A 34 28.10 14.13 -8.62
C SER A 34 29.37 14.45 -9.41
N SER A 35 29.53 13.87 -10.61
CA SER A 35 30.69 14.12 -11.46
C SER A 35 30.63 15.47 -12.20
N VAL A 36 29.48 16.13 -12.20
CA VAL A 36 29.32 17.46 -12.84
C VAL A 36 30.02 18.58 -12.06
N SER A 37 30.32 18.35 -10.78
CA SER A 37 30.98 19.33 -9.91
C SER A 37 31.77 18.63 -8.80
N ARG A 38 33.04 19.03 -8.61
CA ARG A 38 33.92 18.50 -7.54
C ARG A 38 33.32 18.67 -6.14
N ARG A 39 32.37 19.59 -5.96
CA ARG A 39 31.67 19.81 -4.68
C ARG A 39 30.77 18.62 -4.31
N TRP A 40 30.21 17.92 -5.29
CA TRP A 40 29.18 16.90 -5.07
C TRP A 40 29.77 15.49 -4.86
N GLU A 41 30.95 15.23 -5.41
CA GLU A 41 31.66 13.95 -5.29
C GLU A 41 31.78 13.45 -3.83
N PRO A 42 32.24 14.25 -2.84
CA PRO A 42 32.32 13.79 -1.46
C PRO A 42 30.95 13.57 -0.80
N LEU A 43 29.88 14.20 -1.31
CA LEU A 43 28.53 14.07 -0.75
C LEU A 43 27.91 12.70 -1.03
N LEU A 44 28.39 11.97 -2.04
CA LEU A 44 27.96 10.59 -2.32
C LEU A 44 28.14 9.65 -1.12
N ALA A 45 29.18 9.86 -0.32
CA ALA A 45 29.46 9.07 0.88
C ALA A 45 28.46 9.36 2.03
N GLN A 46 27.71 10.46 1.94
CA GLN A 46 26.84 10.95 2.99
C GLN A 46 25.35 10.63 2.76
N LEU A 47 24.97 10.09 1.59
CA LEU A 47 23.57 9.85 1.24
C LEU A 47 22.84 8.88 2.20
N PRO A 48 21.84 9.32 2.99
CA PRO A 48 21.16 8.43 3.94
C PRO A 48 20.26 7.39 3.25
N SER A 49 19.83 7.67 2.02
CA SER A 49 18.98 6.80 1.21
C SER A 49 19.74 6.34 -0.03
N LEU A 50 19.76 5.04 -0.28
CA LEU A 50 20.43 4.43 -1.43
C LEU A 50 19.42 3.67 -2.27
N MET A 51 19.41 3.93 -3.58
CA MET A 51 18.57 3.25 -4.56
C MET A 51 19.41 2.46 -5.55
N PHE A 52 19.31 1.14 -5.52
CA PHE A 52 20.02 0.24 -6.42
C PHE A 52 19.05 -0.53 -7.30
N SER A 53 19.30 -0.56 -8.62
CA SER A 53 18.58 -1.42 -9.55
C SER A 53 19.52 -2.45 -10.16
N MET A 54 19.25 -3.73 -9.93
CA MET A 54 20.03 -4.86 -10.45
C MET A 54 19.72 -5.19 -11.92
N SER A 55 18.57 -4.73 -12.42
CA SER A 55 18.21 -4.79 -13.82
C SER A 55 18.09 -3.38 -14.43
N GLU A 56 18.74 -3.16 -15.57
CA GLU A 56 18.53 -1.97 -16.42
C GLU A 56 18.17 -2.47 -17.82
N MET A 57 16.98 -2.12 -18.31
CA MET A 57 16.55 -2.19 -19.72
C MET A 57 17.11 -3.41 -20.50
N GLY A 58 16.92 -4.63 -19.98
CA GLY A 58 17.27 -5.87 -20.68
C GLY A 58 18.74 -6.30 -20.65
N THR A 59 19.62 -5.62 -19.90
CA THR A 59 21.02 -6.01 -19.73
C THR A 59 21.32 -6.52 -18.32
N HIS A 60 21.56 -7.83 -18.21
CA HIS A 60 22.02 -8.50 -16.99
C HIS A 60 23.54 -8.47 -16.96
N SER A 61 24.13 -7.56 -16.17
CA SER A 61 25.58 -7.43 -16.06
C SER A 61 26.01 -7.66 -14.61
N GLU A 62 26.44 -8.88 -14.29
CA GLU A 62 27.01 -9.23 -12.99
C GLU A 62 28.19 -8.30 -12.60
N PRO A 63 29.12 -7.92 -13.52
CA PRO A 63 30.18 -6.95 -13.19
C PRO A 63 29.66 -5.61 -12.67
N ARG A 64 28.51 -5.14 -13.19
CA ARG A 64 27.85 -3.91 -12.73
C ARG A 64 27.34 -4.06 -11.30
N VAL A 65 26.62 -5.15 -11.02
CA VAL A 65 26.10 -5.44 -9.67
C VAL A 65 27.24 -5.59 -8.66
N GLN A 66 28.31 -6.30 -9.03
CA GLN A 66 29.52 -6.38 -8.21
C GLN A 66 30.18 -5.02 -7.96
N SER A 67 30.18 -4.11 -8.93
CA SER A 67 30.71 -2.76 -8.75
C SER A 67 29.88 -1.97 -7.72
N MET A 68 28.55 -2.06 -7.82
CA MET A 68 27.62 -1.46 -6.86
C MET A 68 27.83 -2.03 -5.45
N GLU A 69 27.96 -3.34 -5.34
CA GLU A 69 28.19 -4.07 -4.09
C GLU A 69 29.51 -3.64 -3.43
N ARG A 70 30.61 -3.59 -4.19
CA ARG A 70 31.92 -3.12 -3.71
C ARG A 70 31.83 -1.68 -3.19
N THR A 71 31.05 -0.84 -3.86
CA THR A 71 30.85 0.55 -3.46
C THR A 71 30.08 0.64 -2.14
N LEU A 72 28.99 -0.11 -2.01
CA LEU A 72 28.23 -0.23 -0.75
C LEU A 72 29.11 -0.75 0.39
N ARG A 73 29.88 -1.83 0.15
CA ARG A 73 30.82 -2.37 1.14
C ARG A 73 31.85 -1.34 1.59
N ARG A 74 32.45 -0.60 0.66
CA ARG A 74 33.44 0.45 0.98
C ARG A 74 32.84 1.53 1.87
N ARG A 75 31.62 1.95 1.56
CA ARG A 75 30.88 2.92 2.37
C ARG A 75 30.58 2.40 3.77
N CYS A 76 30.01 1.21 3.89
CA CYS A 76 29.66 0.63 5.18
C CYS A 76 30.90 0.41 6.08
N ARG A 77 32.07 0.10 5.49
CA ARG A 77 33.34 -0.04 6.23
C ARG A 77 33.92 1.26 6.76
N ARG A 78 33.69 2.38 6.07
CA ARG A 78 34.23 3.68 6.48
C ARG A 78 33.45 4.31 7.63
N HIS A 79 32.31 3.72 8.00
CA HIS A 79 31.38 4.28 8.99
C HIS A 79 30.99 5.73 8.67
N ASP A 80 30.95 6.11 7.38
CA ASP A 80 30.69 7.48 6.94
C ASP A 80 29.32 7.95 7.45
N VAL A 81 28.26 7.34 6.93
CA VAL A 81 26.87 7.57 7.33
C VAL A 81 26.12 6.25 7.22
N ALA A 82 25.42 5.87 8.29
CA ALA A 82 24.56 4.69 8.30
C ALA A 82 23.49 4.79 7.21
N VAL A 83 23.29 3.71 6.44
CA VAL A 83 22.24 3.67 5.44
C VAL A 83 20.91 3.61 6.17
N GLN A 84 20.11 4.68 6.12
CA GLN A 84 18.81 4.74 6.77
C GLN A 84 17.75 4.04 5.92
N THR A 85 17.81 4.25 4.60
CA THR A 85 16.87 3.66 3.64
C THR A 85 17.62 2.94 2.52
N LEU A 86 17.25 1.69 2.26
CA LEU A 86 17.67 0.95 1.08
C LEU A 86 16.45 0.71 0.18
N ASN A 87 16.48 1.26 -1.03
CA ASN A 87 15.58 0.89 -2.10
C ASN A 87 16.31 -0.06 -3.05
N LEU A 88 15.80 -1.27 -3.19
CA LEU A 88 16.40 -2.29 -4.02
C LEU A 88 15.40 -2.85 -5.03
N THR A 89 15.76 -2.75 -6.31
CA THR A 89 15.02 -3.37 -7.41
C THR A 89 15.79 -4.57 -7.95
N PHE A 90 15.13 -5.73 -8.02
CA PHE A 90 15.72 -6.94 -8.59
C PHE A 90 14.68 -7.89 -9.21
N ARG A 91 15.17 -8.85 -9.99
CA ARG A 91 14.39 -9.90 -10.63
C ARG A 91 14.43 -11.19 -9.81
N LYS A 92 13.25 -11.70 -9.46
CA LYS A 92 13.10 -12.94 -8.68
C LYS A 92 13.45 -14.20 -9.49
N ASP A 93 13.32 -14.14 -10.80
CA ASP A 93 13.64 -15.22 -11.72
C ASP A 93 15.13 -15.27 -12.12
N ASP A 94 15.93 -14.30 -11.65
CA ASP A 94 17.39 -14.29 -11.82
C ASP A 94 18.08 -14.67 -10.49
N ALA A 95 18.74 -15.82 -10.48
CA ALA A 95 19.42 -16.34 -9.30
C ALA A 95 20.60 -15.48 -8.84
N MET A 96 21.30 -14.82 -9.77
CA MET A 96 22.41 -13.92 -9.45
C MET A 96 21.88 -12.67 -8.75
N GLU A 97 20.81 -12.09 -9.28
CA GLU A 97 20.17 -10.92 -8.65
C GLU A 97 19.60 -11.26 -7.27
N CYS A 98 18.97 -12.43 -7.09
CA CYS A 98 18.48 -12.88 -5.78
C CYS A 98 19.62 -13.02 -4.75
N ARG A 99 20.77 -13.57 -5.15
CA ARG A 99 21.95 -13.71 -4.27
C ARG A 99 22.44 -12.33 -3.83
N TYR A 100 22.67 -11.43 -4.78
CA TYR A 100 23.14 -10.08 -4.44
C TYR A 100 22.08 -9.30 -3.65
N ALA A 101 20.79 -9.53 -3.87
CA ALA A 101 19.75 -8.84 -3.10
C ALA A 101 19.89 -9.11 -1.60
N GLY A 102 20.09 -10.37 -1.23
CA GLY A 102 20.37 -10.75 0.17
C GLY A 102 21.64 -10.06 0.71
N GLU A 103 22.71 -10.03 -0.07
CA GLU A 103 23.96 -9.37 0.33
C GLU A 103 23.79 -7.86 0.53
N PHE A 104 23.11 -7.16 -0.38
CA PHE A 104 22.87 -5.72 -0.28
C PHE A 104 22.03 -5.38 0.95
N ILE A 105 20.97 -6.16 1.20
CA ILE A 105 20.09 -5.97 2.36
C ILE A 105 20.89 -6.16 3.65
N ALA A 106 21.66 -7.24 3.77
CA ALA A 106 22.49 -7.53 4.93
C ALA A 106 23.57 -6.47 5.15
N LEU A 107 24.25 -6.02 4.08
CA LEU A 107 25.31 -5.02 4.13
C LEU A 107 24.80 -3.62 4.50
N ALA A 108 23.64 -3.23 4.00
CA ALA A 108 23.06 -1.93 4.29
C ALA A 108 22.58 -1.86 5.74
N ASN A 109 22.02 -2.95 6.28
CA ASN A 109 21.40 -3.02 7.60
C ASN A 109 20.53 -1.76 7.87
N ALA A 110 19.68 -1.45 6.89
CA ALA A 110 18.95 -0.20 6.88
C ALA A 110 17.70 -0.28 7.77
N GLN A 111 17.30 0.87 8.33
CA GLN A 111 16.09 0.97 9.14
C GLN A 111 14.82 0.77 8.29
N LYS A 112 14.84 1.31 7.06
CA LYS A 112 13.75 1.22 6.10
C LYS A 112 14.20 0.46 4.86
N LEU A 113 13.49 -0.61 4.54
CA LEU A 113 13.71 -1.42 3.35
C LEU A 113 12.55 -1.25 2.38
N LEU A 114 12.86 -0.87 1.15
CA LEU A 114 11.93 -0.84 0.04
C LEU A 114 12.43 -1.84 -1.01
N VAL A 115 11.68 -2.91 -1.22
CA VAL A 115 12.06 -4.04 -2.07
C VAL A 115 11.10 -4.14 -3.24
N GLN A 116 11.60 -3.80 -4.43
CA GLN A 116 10.89 -3.88 -5.68
C GLN A 116 11.27 -5.17 -6.40
N VAL A 117 10.32 -6.09 -6.51
CA VAL A 117 10.58 -7.41 -7.09
C VAL A 117 9.82 -7.54 -8.40
N SER A 118 10.52 -7.95 -9.44
CA SER A 118 9.95 -8.23 -10.76
C SER A 118 10.31 -9.64 -11.21
N CYS A 119 9.71 -10.09 -12.31
CA CYS A 119 10.11 -11.29 -13.01
C CYS A 119 9.76 -11.13 -14.50
N ASP A 120 10.16 -12.07 -15.35
CA ASP A 120 9.66 -12.15 -16.71
C ASP A 120 8.11 -12.20 -16.71
N ARG A 121 7.48 -11.40 -17.56
CA ARG A 121 6.02 -11.35 -17.69
C ARG A 121 5.44 -12.63 -18.30
N ALA A 122 6.26 -13.43 -18.98
CA ALA A 122 5.87 -14.74 -19.50
C ALA A 122 5.72 -15.79 -18.39
N LEU A 123 6.31 -15.57 -17.21
CA LEU A 123 6.20 -16.51 -16.10
C LEU A 123 4.81 -16.45 -15.47
N THR A 124 4.29 -17.64 -15.16
CA THR A 124 3.06 -17.83 -14.38
C THR A 124 3.36 -17.94 -12.89
N ASP A 125 4.56 -18.40 -12.52
CA ASP A 125 5.02 -18.55 -11.14
C ASP A 125 6.55 -18.31 -11.11
N ALA A 126 7.00 -17.36 -10.29
CA ALA A 126 8.42 -17.06 -10.08
C ALA A 126 9.05 -17.92 -8.95
N GLY A 127 8.26 -18.81 -8.35
CA GLY A 127 8.66 -19.73 -7.30
C GLY A 127 8.71 -19.09 -5.91
N ASP A 128 8.76 -19.95 -4.90
CA ASP A 128 8.89 -19.56 -3.50
C ASP A 128 10.21 -18.80 -3.24
N TRP A 129 10.16 -17.90 -2.26
CA TRP A 129 11.35 -17.19 -1.79
C TRP A 129 11.19 -16.70 -0.36
N SER A 130 12.33 -16.32 0.21
CA SER A 130 12.41 -15.79 1.55
C SER A 130 13.15 -14.47 1.56
N LEU A 131 12.79 -13.61 2.50
CA LEU A 131 13.43 -12.34 2.75
C LEU A 131 13.94 -12.33 4.19
N GLU A 132 15.27 -12.31 4.35
CA GLU A 132 15.91 -12.16 5.65
C GLU A 132 16.00 -10.68 6.01
N LEU A 133 15.38 -10.29 7.11
CA LEU A 133 15.41 -8.93 7.61
C LEU A 133 16.63 -8.71 8.51
N PRO A 134 17.45 -7.68 8.23
CA PRO A 134 18.59 -7.34 9.05
C PRO A 134 18.15 -6.66 10.36
N PRO A 135 18.98 -6.70 11.42
CA PRO A 135 18.57 -6.31 12.78
C PRO A 135 18.00 -4.89 12.94
N ALA A 136 18.44 -3.94 12.11
CA ALA A 136 17.97 -2.56 12.21
C ALA A 136 16.61 -2.29 11.56
N THR A 137 16.07 -3.24 10.79
CA THR A 137 14.86 -3.00 9.97
C THR A 137 13.63 -2.86 10.85
N THR A 138 12.97 -1.70 10.77
CA THR A 138 11.68 -1.44 11.44
C THR A 138 10.55 -1.15 10.45
N GLU A 139 10.89 -0.80 9.21
CA GLU A 139 9.93 -0.51 8.15
C GLU A 139 10.23 -1.32 6.89
N LEU A 140 9.24 -2.04 6.39
CA LEU A 140 9.35 -2.85 5.17
C LEU A 140 8.25 -2.49 4.17
N LEU A 141 8.66 -2.12 2.96
CA LEU A 141 7.79 -1.91 1.80
C LEU A 141 8.13 -2.95 0.74
N LEU A 142 7.22 -3.87 0.48
CA LEU A 142 7.32 -4.89 -0.58
C LEU A 142 6.45 -4.48 -1.76
N LEU A 143 7.09 -4.31 -2.92
CA LEU A 143 6.46 -3.86 -4.15
C LEU A 143 6.66 -4.89 -5.28
N PRO A 144 5.85 -5.96 -5.31
CA PRO A 144 5.86 -6.93 -6.40
C PRO A 144 5.24 -6.32 -7.67
N HIS A 145 5.98 -6.37 -8.77
CA HIS A 145 5.56 -5.79 -10.05
C HIS A 145 4.75 -6.76 -10.92
N TRP A 146 4.65 -8.04 -10.54
CA TRP A 146 3.96 -9.06 -11.31
C TRP A 146 3.42 -10.20 -10.43
N TYR A 147 2.23 -10.72 -10.77
CA TYR A 147 1.50 -11.69 -9.95
C TYR A 147 2.20 -13.05 -9.79
N ALA A 148 3.11 -13.38 -10.72
CA ALA A 148 3.94 -14.57 -10.60
C ALA A 148 4.90 -14.49 -9.41
N VAL A 149 5.21 -13.28 -8.93
CA VAL A 149 5.97 -13.09 -7.69
C VAL A 149 5.04 -13.32 -6.50
N ARG A 150 5.22 -14.46 -5.83
CA ARG A 150 4.56 -14.80 -4.57
C ARG A 150 5.01 -13.88 -3.43
N GLN A 151 4.23 -13.82 -2.34
CA GLN A 151 4.74 -13.25 -1.08
C GLN A 151 6.03 -13.96 -0.62
N PRO A 152 7.00 -13.22 -0.06
CA PRO A 152 8.15 -13.83 0.58
C PRO A 152 7.79 -14.43 1.94
N ARG A 153 8.50 -15.49 2.33
CA ARG A 153 8.61 -15.88 3.74
C ARG A 153 9.55 -14.91 4.44
N ILE A 154 9.00 -14.04 5.28
CA ILE A 154 9.77 -13.07 6.04
C ILE A 154 10.35 -13.77 7.28
N HIS A 155 11.66 -13.65 7.47
CA HIS A 155 12.37 -14.18 8.64
C HIS A 155 13.55 -13.27 8.99
N GLY A 156 14.32 -13.62 10.02
CA GLY A 156 15.48 -12.85 10.46
C GLY A 156 15.30 -12.22 11.85
N ALA A 157 16.31 -11.46 12.27
CA ALA A 157 16.42 -10.98 13.66
C ALA A 157 15.40 -9.91 14.05
N SER A 158 14.84 -9.19 13.07
CA SER A 158 14.00 -8.01 13.29
C SER A 158 12.52 -8.20 12.97
N VAL A 159 12.07 -9.42 12.66
CA VAL A 159 10.64 -9.71 12.40
C VAL A 159 9.78 -9.31 13.61
N ASP A 160 10.26 -9.62 14.82
CA ASP A 160 9.56 -9.28 16.06
C ASP A 160 9.57 -7.78 16.39
N THR A 161 10.46 -7.01 15.77
CA THR A 161 10.62 -5.56 15.97
C THR A 161 10.06 -4.72 14.84
N LEU A 162 9.55 -5.34 13.78
CA LEU A 162 8.98 -4.66 12.62
C LEU A 162 7.73 -3.87 13.05
N ARG A 163 7.70 -2.57 12.71
CA ARG A 163 6.63 -1.64 13.09
C ARG A 163 5.68 -1.35 11.94
N SER A 164 6.21 -1.24 10.72
CA SER A 164 5.42 -0.93 9.53
C SER A 164 5.68 -1.94 8.42
N LEU A 165 4.61 -2.49 7.87
CA LEU A 165 4.63 -3.38 6.72
C LEU A 165 3.69 -2.87 5.64
N THR A 166 4.22 -2.67 4.44
CA THR A 166 3.46 -2.31 3.26
C THR A 166 3.66 -3.39 2.20
N LEU A 167 2.56 -3.98 1.76
CA LEU A 167 2.51 -4.85 0.59
C LEU A 167 1.74 -4.08 -0.48
N ASP A 168 2.41 -3.57 -1.50
CA ASP A 168 1.73 -2.82 -2.55
C ASP A 168 2.19 -3.24 -3.94
N GLY A 169 1.36 -4.02 -4.62
CA GLY A 169 1.70 -4.48 -5.97
C GLY A 169 0.89 -5.66 -6.44
N LEU A 170 1.14 -6.04 -7.69
CA LEU A 170 0.44 -7.14 -8.35
C LEU A 170 0.93 -8.46 -7.78
N THR A 171 0.40 -8.91 -6.64
CA THR A 171 0.73 -10.21 -6.04
C THR A 171 -0.52 -10.92 -5.54
N VAL A 172 -0.45 -12.25 -5.45
CA VAL A 172 -1.53 -13.09 -4.92
C VAL A 172 -1.26 -13.36 -3.46
N LEU A 173 -1.90 -12.61 -2.56
CA LEU A 173 -1.67 -12.66 -1.12
C LEU A 173 -2.32 -13.91 -0.51
N GLY A 174 -1.48 -14.85 -0.09
CA GLY A 174 -1.91 -16.05 0.64
C GLY A 174 -2.22 -15.77 2.12
N GLN A 175 -3.11 -16.57 2.69
CA GLN A 175 -3.56 -16.43 4.08
C GLN A 175 -2.42 -16.70 5.08
N GLU A 176 -1.52 -17.62 4.75
CA GLU A 176 -0.34 -17.99 5.54
C GLU A 176 0.60 -16.81 5.82
N PHE A 177 0.63 -15.81 4.95
CA PHE A 177 1.44 -14.62 5.14
C PHE A 177 0.97 -13.82 6.35
N LEU A 178 -0.35 -13.61 6.46
CA LEU A 178 -0.95 -12.82 7.54
C LEU A 178 -0.99 -13.56 8.88
N HIS A 179 -0.78 -14.87 8.88
CA HIS A 179 -0.61 -15.69 10.08
C HIS A 179 0.82 -15.68 10.62
N THR A 180 1.77 -15.07 9.90
CA THR A 180 3.13 -14.89 10.42
C THR A 180 3.07 -13.94 11.62
N PRO A 181 3.53 -14.36 12.80
CA PRO A 181 3.47 -13.52 13.99
C PRO A 181 4.40 -12.32 13.82
N MET A 182 3.82 -11.12 13.96
CA MET A 182 4.52 -9.84 13.88
C MET A 182 4.13 -9.00 15.11
N PRO A 183 4.68 -9.34 16.29
CA PRO A 183 4.18 -8.86 17.58
C PRO A 183 4.29 -7.34 17.80
N SER A 184 5.24 -6.68 17.13
CA SER A 184 5.44 -5.23 17.24
C SER A 184 4.82 -4.42 16.10
N LEU A 185 4.10 -5.04 15.17
CA LEU A 185 3.54 -4.35 14.01
C LEU A 185 2.44 -3.37 14.43
N GLU A 186 2.63 -2.09 14.06
CA GLU A 186 1.74 -0.97 14.36
C GLU A 186 0.96 -0.54 13.10
N ASP A 187 1.60 -0.60 11.94
CA ASP A 187 1.06 -0.18 10.64
C ASP A 187 1.09 -1.33 9.61
N LEU A 188 -0.07 -1.66 9.04
CA LEU A 188 -0.21 -2.61 7.94
C LEU A 188 -0.95 -1.97 6.76
N TYR A 189 -0.29 -1.94 5.61
CA TYR A 189 -0.90 -1.53 4.34
C TYR A 189 -0.89 -2.69 3.35
N ILE A 190 -2.05 -3.00 2.76
CA ILE A 190 -2.22 -4.00 1.71
C ILE A 190 -2.86 -3.32 0.50
N GLY A 191 -2.10 -3.19 -0.58
CA GLY A 191 -2.43 -2.42 -1.77
C GLY A 191 -2.30 -3.22 -3.07
N ASN A 192 -3.23 -3.06 -4.01
CA ASN A 192 -3.15 -3.62 -5.37
C ASN A 192 -2.96 -5.16 -5.43
N CYS A 193 -3.25 -5.87 -4.33
CA CYS A 193 -3.08 -7.31 -4.19
C CYS A 193 -4.33 -8.08 -4.65
N THR A 194 -4.17 -9.37 -4.93
CA THR A 194 -5.27 -10.32 -5.19
C THR A 194 -5.34 -11.37 -4.08
N LEU A 195 -6.54 -11.62 -3.54
CA LEU A 195 -6.81 -12.63 -2.52
C LEU A 195 -7.36 -13.89 -3.19
N PRO A 196 -6.69 -15.05 -3.10
CA PRO A 196 -7.20 -16.30 -3.65
C PRO A 196 -8.29 -16.93 -2.78
N VAL A 197 -8.31 -16.60 -1.48
CA VAL A 197 -9.24 -17.10 -0.46
C VAL A 197 -9.56 -15.97 0.52
N SER A 198 -10.47 -16.22 1.47
CA SER A 198 -10.72 -15.29 2.56
C SER A 198 -9.45 -15.01 3.36
N ILE A 199 -9.23 -13.74 3.70
CA ILE A 199 -8.15 -13.35 4.61
C ILE A 199 -8.71 -12.99 5.97
N GLU A 200 -7.90 -13.27 6.98
CA GLU A 200 -8.22 -12.97 8.37
C GLU A 200 -7.04 -12.24 9.01
N ILE A 201 -7.31 -11.09 9.59
CA ILE A 201 -6.34 -10.28 10.33
C ILE A 201 -6.74 -10.37 11.80
N THR A 202 -5.93 -11.06 12.59
CA THR A 202 -6.22 -11.35 14.01
C THR A 202 -5.26 -10.63 14.94
N SER A 203 -5.70 -10.38 16.18
CA SER A 203 -4.81 -9.88 17.23
C SER A 203 -3.78 -10.91 17.71
N ASP A 204 -3.96 -12.20 17.37
CA ASP A 204 -3.00 -13.25 17.72
C ASP A 204 -1.71 -13.11 16.90
N ALA A 205 -1.84 -12.81 15.60
CA ALA A 205 -0.70 -12.55 14.72
C ALA A 205 -0.11 -11.15 14.93
N MET A 206 -0.98 -10.14 15.13
CA MET A 206 -0.59 -8.71 15.16
C MET A 206 -1.26 -7.98 16.35
N PRO A 207 -0.81 -8.22 17.58
CA PRO A 207 -1.46 -7.71 18.80
C PRO A 207 -1.41 -6.18 18.96
N ARG A 208 -0.39 -5.52 18.37
CA ARG A 208 -0.15 -4.08 18.48
C ARG A 208 -0.64 -3.26 17.27
N LEU A 209 -1.34 -3.89 16.33
CA LEU A 209 -1.77 -3.23 15.11
C LEU A 209 -2.69 -2.03 15.43
N MET A 210 -2.28 -0.82 15.02
CA MET A 210 -2.99 0.43 15.25
C MET A 210 -3.67 0.96 13.97
N HIS A 211 -3.03 0.74 12.83
CA HIS A 211 -3.46 1.26 11.53
C HIS A 211 -3.50 0.14 10.48
N LEU A 212 -4.65 -0.03 9.84
CA LEU A 212 -4.85 -0.99 8.76
C LEU A 212 -5.46 -0.30 7.55
N ASP A 213 -4.74 -0.32 6.44
CA ASP A 213 -5.18 0.21 5.15
C ASP A 213 -5.26 -0.93 4.12
N ILE A 214 -6.43 -1.13 3.53
CA ILE A 214 -6.70 -2.12 2.47
C ILE A 214 -7.16 -1.36 1.23
N VAL A 215 -6.33 -1.36 0.18
CA VAL A 215 -6.52 -0.48 -0.99
C VAL A 215 -6.45 -1.32 -2.27
N ASP A 216 -7.44 -1.20 -3.15
CA ASP A 216 -7.46 -1.89 -4.45
C ASP A 216 -7.18 -3.40 -4.35
N VAL A 217 -7.77 -4.06 -3.37
CA VAL A 217 -7.60 -5.50 -3.20
C VAL A 217 -8.69 -6.24 -3.94
N SER A 218 -8.29 -7.12 -4.87
CA SER A 218 -9.18 -8.01 -5.61
C SER A 218 -9.32 -9.40 -4.97
N VAL A 219 -10.39 -10.11 -5.25
CA VAL A 219 -10.63 -11.50 -4.86
C VAL A 219 -10.70 -12.38 -6.11
N MET A 220 -9.99 -13.52 -6.13
CA MET A 220 -10.19 -14.52 -7.18
C MET A 220 -11.44 -15.35 -6.87
N THR A 221 -12.50 -15.16 -7.66
CA THR A 221 -13.68 -16.02 -7.64
C THR A 221 -13.46 -17.22 -8.56
N ARG A 222 -13.04 -18.36 -8.02
CA ARG A 222 -13.11 -19.66 -8.73
C ARG A 222 -14.19 -20.52 -8.09
N GLY A 223 -15.45 -20.34 -8.52
CA GLY A 223 -16.59 -21.15 -8.06
C GLY A 223 -17.30 -20.63 -6.80
N THR A 224 -17.99 -21.52 -6.08
CA THR A 224 -18.94 -21.23 -4.98
C THR A 224 -18.30 -20.74 -3.68
N THR A 225 -16.97 -20.67 -3.60
CA THR A 225 -16.28 -20.19 -2.40
C THR A 225 -16.37 -18.67 -2.29
N LYS A 226 -17.31 -18.25 -1.44
CA LYS A 226 -17.42 -16.91 -0.88
C LYS A 226 -16.10 -16.50 -0.20
N ALA A 227 -15.28 -15.69 -0.86
CA ALA A 227 -14.07 -15.12 -0.28
C ALA A 227 -14.32 -13.72 0.31
N GLY A 228 -13.95 -13.56 1.58
CA GLY A 228 -14.23 -12.39 2.39
C GLY A 228 -13.03 -11.86 3.17
N ILE A 229 -13.21 -10.70 3.79
CA ILE A 229 -12.19 -10.04 4.61
C ILE A 229 -12.69 -10.01 6.06
N SER A 230 -11.94 -10.63 6.97
CA SER A 230 -12.24 -10.61 8.40
C SER A 230 -11.16 -9.85 9.15
N VAL A 231 -11.56 -8.79 9.86
CA VAL A 231 -10.69 -7.98 10.72
C VAL A 231 -11.11 -8.22 12.17
N LEU A 232 -10.43 -9.17 12.83
CA LEU A 232 -10.66 -9.56 14.22
C LEU A 232 -9.58 -8.94 15.13
N ALA A 233 -9.56 -7.61 15.15
CA ALA A 233 -8.60 -6.82 15.90
C ALA A 233 -9.15 -6.44 17.29
N GLY A 234 -9.23 -7.42 18.21
CA GLY A 234 -9.58 -7.20 19.60
C GLY A 234 -8.59 -6.31 20.39
N GLY A 235 -7.37 -6.12 19.86
CA GLY A 235 -6.29 -5.31 20.44
C GLY A 235 -6.43 -3.80 20.24
N GLU A 236 -5.42 -3.18 19.65
CA GLU A 236 -5.23 -1.71 19.64
C GLU A 236 -5.72 -0.97 18.39
N LEU A 237 -6.35 -1.66 17.42
CA LEU A 237 -6.69 -1.07 16.13
C LEU A 237 -7.52 0.22 16.27
N ARG A 238 -6.95 1.34 15.82
CA ARG A 238 -7.53 2.69 15.91
C ARG A 238 -8.10 3.17 14.58
N THR A 239 -7.46 2.76 13.49
CA THR A 239 -7.80 3.22 12.14
C THR A 239 -7.96 2.01 11.22
N LEU A 240 -9.07 1.97 10.51
CA LEU A 240 -9.33 1.04 9.42
C LEU A 240 -9.73 1.84 8.19
N ARG A 241 -8.97 1.73 7.11
CA ARG A 241 -9.33 2.29 5.81
C ARG A 241 -9.45 1.20 4.77
N MET A 242 -10.54 1.23 4.03
CA MET A 242 -10.78 0.38 2.89
C MET A 242 -11.10 1.26 1.69
N SER A 243 -10.39 1.08 0.58
CA SER A 243 -10.65 1.86 -0.63
C SER A 243 -10.48 1.08 -1.94
N GLY A 244 -11.29 1.39 -2.94
CA GLY A 244 -11.12 0.96 -4.34
C GLY A 244 -11.01 2.16 -5.29
N ARG A 245 -9.86 2.34 -5.95
CA ARG A 245 -9.56 3.41 -6.91
C ARG A 245 -10.34 3.30 -8.22
N ARG A 246 -10.72 2.10 -8.67
CA ARG A 246 -11.43 1.92 -9.95
C ARG A 246 -12.94 2.12 -9.82
N CYS A 247 -13.36 3.33 -9.50
CA CYS A 247 -14.78 3.69 -9.48
C CYS A 247 -15.31 3.99 -10.92
N SER A 248 -16.57 3.62 -11.16
CA SER A 248 -17.30 3.48 -12.43
C SER A 248 -17.24 4.65 -13.45
N SER A 249 -17.25 4.30 -14.74
CA SER A 249 -17.84 5.18 -15.77
C SER A 249 -19.36 5.25 -15.52
N LEU A 250 -19.90 6.46 -15.45
CA LEU A 250 -21.32 6.75 -15.21
C LEU A 250 -22.16 6.76 -16.50
N GLU A 251 -21.56 6.48 -17.65
CA GLU A 251 -22.26 6.47 -18.93
C GLU A 251 -22.53 5.03 -19.39
N PRO A 252 -23.77 4.67 -19.78
CA PRO A 252 -23.94 3.53 -20.68
C PRO A 252 -23.14 3.85 -21.94
N PRO A 253 -22.34 2.92 -22.50
CA PRO A 253 -21.51 3.25 -23.65
C PRO A 253 -22.41 3.62 -24.83
N SER A 254 -22.60 4.91 -25.07
CA SER A 254 -22.86 5.43 -26.41
C SER A 254 -21.52 5.36 -27.12
N ASP A 255 -21.32 4.24 -27.81
CA ASP A 255 -20.23 3.93 -28.71
C ASP A 255 -18.80 3.93 -28.16
N THR A 256 -18.26 2.71 -28.15
CA THR A 256 -16.88 2.34 -28.49
C THR A 256 -15.77 3.32 -28.15
N GLU A 257 -15.14 3.17 -26.98
CA GLU A 257 -13.74 3.55 -26.83
C GLU A 257 -13.03 2.81 -25.68
N TRP A 258 -11.72 2.62 -25.88
CA TRP A 258 -10.94 1.44 -25.51
C TRP A 258 -10.27 1.53 -24.14
N PHE A 259 -10.21 0.40 -23.43
CA PHE A 259 -9.07 0.07 -22.56
C PHE A 259 -8.70 -1.40 -22.75
N LEU A 260 -7.92 -1.68 -23.79
CA LEU A 260 -7.15 -2.91 -23.88
C LEU A 260 -5.85 -2.71 -23.08
N LEU A 261 -5.81 -3.25 -21.87
CA LEU A 261 -4.56 -3.74 -21.30
C LEU A 261 -4.64 -5.27 -21.33
N PRO A 262 -3.71 -5.97 -22.01
CA PRO A 262 -3.55 -7.40 -21.82
C PRO A 262 -2.89 -7.60 -20.46
N ALA A 263 -3.69 -7.80 -19.41
CA ALA A 263 -3.18 -8.19 -18.11
C ALA A 263 -4.19 -9.14 -17.47
N SER A 264 -3.79 -10.41 -17.39
CA SER A 264 -4.56 -11.54 -16.86
C SER A 264 -5.07 -11.32 -15.44
N PHE A 265 -4.48 -10.42 -14.63
CA PHE A 265 -4.99 -10.05 -13.32
C PHE A 265 -4.59 -8.61 -13.02
N SER A 266 -5.55 -7.69 -13.08
CA SER A 266 -5.39 -6.37 -12.50
C SER A 266 -6.53 -6.19 -11.50
N ALA A 267 -6.25 -5.68 -10.30
CA ALA A 267 -7.25 -5.50 -9.26
C ALA A 267 -8.37 -4.58 -9.77
N SER A 268 -9.40 -5.22 -10.29
CA SER A 268 -10.53 -4.61 -10.97
C SER A 268 -11.70 -4.91 -10.07
N PHE A 269 -12.08 -3.93 -9.24
CA PHE A 269 -13.36 -3.82 -8.56
C PHE A 269 -13.99 -5.15 -8.11
N THR A 270 -13.68 -5.59 -6.89
CA THR A 270 -14.17 -6.89 -6.42
C THR A 270 -15.22 -6.71 -5.35
N SER A 271 -16.37 -7.34 -5.56
CA SER A 271 -17.31 -7.60 -4.48
C SER A 271 -16.73 -8.70 -3.58
N TYR A 272 -16.63 -8.41 -2.29
CA TYR A 272 -16.32 -9.40 -1.28
C TYR A 272 -17.59 -10.19 -0.96
N SER A 273 -17.51 -11.49 -0.75
CA SER A 273 -18.71 -12.22 -0.34
C SER A 273 -19.16 -11.86 1.07
N CYS A 274 -18.22 -11.46 1.92
CA CYS A 274 -18.46 -11.15 3.32
C CYS A 274 -17.36 -10.22 3.85
N PHE A 275 -17.73 -9.26 4.68
CA PHE A 275 -16.82 -8.47 5.48
C PHE A 275 -17.19 -8.59 6.96
N ARG A 276 -16.22 -8.99 7.80
CA ARG A 276 -16.40 -9.11 9.26
C ARG A 276 -15.48 -8.14 10.00
N LEU A 277 -16.02 -7.42 10.98
CA LEU A 277 -15.26 -6.47 11.79
C LEU A 277 -15.52 -6.66 13.29
N ARG A 278 -14.43 -6.86 14.04
CA ARG A 278 -14.41 -6.80 15.50
C ARG A 278 -13.19 -5.97 15.92
N ALA A 279 -13.42 -4.70 16.23
CA ALA A 279 -12.39 -3.74 16.59
C ALA A 279 -12.88 -2.77 17.68
N PRO A 280 -12.95 -3.20 18.96
CA PRO A 280 -13.58 -2.43 20.04
C PRO A 280 -12.87 -1.11 20.38
N ARG A 281 -11.63 -0.89 19.90
CA ARG A 281 -10.87 0.35 20.09
C ARG A 281 -10.85 1.26 18.85
N LEU A 282 -11.58 0.89 17.80
CA LEU A 282 -11.61 1.63 16.54
C LEU A 282 -12.17 3.04 16.74
N ARG A 283 -11.50 4.03 16.13
CA ARG A 283 -11.87 5.45 16.17
C ARG A 283 -12.13 6.03 14.78
N VAL A 284 -11.36 5.58 13.79
CA VAL A 284 -11.46 6.06 12.41
C VAL A 284 -11.84 4.88 11.52
N PHE A 285 -12.96 5.03 10.82
CA PHE A 285 -13.43 4.04 9.84
C PHE A 285 -13.66 4.74 8.50
N GLU A 286 -12.92 4.31 7.48
CA GLU A 286 -13.07 4.78 6.11
C GLU A 286 -13.40 3.60 5.20
N TRP A 287 -14.46 3.71 4.42
CA TRP A 287 -14.88 2.73 3.43
C TRP A 287 -15.25 3.47 2.14
N ARG A 288 -14.44 3.31 1.09
CA ARG A 288 -14.65 4.02 -0.18
C ARG A 288 -14.63 3.08 -1.37
N CYS A 289 -15.71 3.06 -2.16
CA CYS A 289 -15.77 2.30 -3.41
C CYS A 289 -15.41 0.80 -3.24
N CYS A 290 -15.70 0.22 -2.07
CA CYS A 290 -15.58 -1.22 -1.78
C CYS A 290 -16.99 -1.84 -1.69
N TYR A 291 -17.13 -3.10 -2.11
CA TYR A 291 -18.42 -3.79 -2.19
C TYR A 291 -18.35 -5.11 -1.44
N ALA A 292 -19.39 -5.43 -0.68
CA ALA A 292 -19.52 -6.71 -0.01
C ALA A 292 -20.97 -7.18 -0.01
N ASP A 293 -21.22 -8.48 -0.21
CA ASP A 293 -22.59 -9.02 -0.21
C ASP A 293 -23.19 -9.07 1.20
N GLU A 294 -22.35 -9.39 2.18
CA GLU A 294 -22.68 -9.49 3.60
C GLU A 294 -21.70 -8.67 4.44
N VAL A 295 -22.22 -7.85 5.35
CA VAL A 295 -21.42 -7.04 6.28
C VAL A 295 -21.81 -7.38 7.71
N HIS A 296 -20.85 -7.85 8.49
CA HIS A 296 -21.01 -8.22 9.90
C HIS A 296 -20.06 -7.42 10.77
N ILE A 297 -20.59 -6.44 11.50
CA ILE A 297 -19.82 -5.64 12.45
C ILE A 297 -20.25 -6.08 13.85
N GLU A 298 -19.35 -6.77 14.55
CA GLU A 298 -19.62 -7.37 15.87
C GLU A 298 -19.41 -6.36 17.00
N SER A 299 -18.29 -5.62 16.97
CA SER A 299 -18.00 -4.58 17.95
C SER A 299 -17.05 -3.55 17.38
N VAL A 300 -17.35 -2.28 17.65
CA VAL A 300 -16.50 -1.13 17.32
C VAL A 300 -16.40 -0.19 18.51
N GLY A 301 -15.35 0.61 18.54
CA GLY A 301 -15.16 1.64 19.56
C GLY A 301 -16.04 2.87 19.36
N LEU A 302 -15.78 3.91 20.16
CA LEU A 302 -16.39 5.23 19.97
C LEU A 302 -15.74 5.91 18.75
N LEU A 303 -16.38 5.74 17.60
CA LEU A 303 -15.93 6.30 16.33
C LEU A 303 -15.92 7.83 16.38
N SER A 304 -14.77 8.44 16.10
CA SER A 304 -14.59 9.88 15.98
C SER A 304 -14.77 10.36 14.54
N ASP A 305 -14.36 9.54 13.56
CA ASP A 305 -14.44 9.87 12.14
C ASP A 305 -14.93 8.65 11.35
N VAL A 306 -15.98 8.85 10.57
CA VAL A 306 -16.58 7.83 9.73
C VAL A 306 -16.83 8.43 8.36
N ALA A 307 -16.21 7.80 7.35
CA ALA A 307 -16.41 8.12 5.95
C ALA A 307 -16.85 6.85 5.22
N VAL A 308 -18.07 6.87 4.66
CA VAL A 308 -18.57 5.79 3.81
C VAL A 308 -18.99 6.38 2.48
N GLU A 309 -18.38 5.89 1.41
CA GLU A 309 -18.64 6.27 0.02
C GLU A 309 -18.81 5.01 -0.81
N ILE A 310 -19.97 4.85 -1.44
CA ILE A 310 -20.26 3.71 -2.29
C ILE A 310 -20.83 4.24 -3.61
N ALA A 311 -20.14 3.96 -4.71
CA ALA A 311 -20.59 4.35 -6.04
C ALA A 311 -21.57 3.32 -6.62
N THR A 312 -22.41 3.75 -7.54
CA THR A 312 -23.18 2.86 -8.43
C THR A 312 -22.51 2.81 -9.80
N GLY A 313 -22.74 1.74 -10.55
CA GLY A 313 -22.33 1.67 -11.95
C GLY A 313 -21.86 0.29 -12.37
N ARG A 314 -21.29 0.24 -13.57
CA ARG A 314 -20.76 -0.98 -14.18
C ARG A 314 -19.49 -1.41 -13.47
N MET A 315 -19.42 -2.68 -13.08
CA MET A 315 -18.18 -3.28 -12.61
C MET A 315 -17.21 -3.44 -13.79
N PRO A 316 -15.93 -3.00 -13.67
CA PRO A 316 -14.92 -3.29 -14.67
C PRO A 316 -14.78 -4.81 -14.86
N ARG A 317 -14.69 -5.23 -16.12
CA ARG A 317 -14.70 -6.63 -16.53
C ARG A 317 -13.50 -7.39 -15.97
N THR A 318 -13.74 -8.47 -15.24
CA THR A 318 -12.84 -9.63 -15.18
C THR A 318 -12.96 -10.37 -16.52
N TRP A 319 -11.85 -10.80 -17.11
CA TRP A 319 -11.89 -11.53 -18.38
C TRP A 319 -12.73 -12.80 -18.20
N GLN A 320 -13.77 -12.94 -19.02
CA GLN A 320 -14.76 -14.04 -19.13
C GLN A 320 -16.11 -13.91 -18.41
N GLU A 321 -16.35 -12.87 -17.60
CA GLU A 321 -17.65 -12.71 -16.93
C GLU A 321 -18.54 -11.63 -17.57
N GLU A 322 -19.86 -11.83 -17.49
CA GLU A 322 -20.83 -10.79 -17.85
C GLU A 322 -20.61 -9.56 -16.97
N SER A 323 -20.94 -8.38 -17.51
CA SER A 323 -20.77 -7.15 -16.75
C SER A 323 -21.76 -7.12 -15.59
N GLU A 324 -21.26 -7.30 -14.37
CA GLU A 324 -22.05 -7.04 -13.17
C GLU A 324 -22.24 -5.53 -12.97
N PHE A 325 -23.40 -5.16 -12.43
CA PHE A 325 -23.75 -3.78 -12.14
C PHE A 325 -24.14 -3.65 -10.68
N VAL A 326 -23.55 -2.69 -9.99
CA VAL A 326 -24.02 -2.31 -8.66
C VAL A 326 -25.29 -1.47 -8.83
N SER A 327 -26.43 -2.09 -8.54
CA SER A 327 -27.72 -1.41 -8.53
C SER A 327 -27.80 -0.38 -7.40
N VAL A 328 -28.70 0.60 -7.53
CA VAL A 328 -28.97 1.57 -6.48
C VAL A 328 -29.46 0.87 -5.21
N GLU A 329 -30.26 -0.19 -5.36
CA GLU A 329 -30.77 -1.00 -4.25
C GLU A 329 -29.65 -1.73 -3.51
N HIS A 330 -28.72 -2.36 -4.23
CA HIS A 330 -27.57 -3.04 -3.63
C HIS A 330 -26.68 -2.04 -2.89
N ARG A 331 -26.41 -0.86 -3.48
CA ARG A 331 -25.69 0.22 -2.80
C ARG A 331 -26.37 0.63 -1.51
N ASP A 332 -27.68 0.92 -1.56
CA ASP A 332 -28.43 1.43 -0.41
C ASP A 332 -28.54 0.38 0.70
N LYS A 333 -28.66 -0.91 0.34
CA LYS A 333 -28.57 -2.03 1.27
C LYS A 333 -27.20 -2.08 1.94
N LEU A 334 -26.11 -2.11 1.18
CA LEU A 334 -24.75 -2.16 1.71
C LEU A 334 -24.42 -0.97 2.61
N MET A 335 -24.80 0.24 2.19
CA MET A 335 -24.71 1.45 3.01
C MET A 335 -25.45 1.28 4.34
N SER A 336 -26.67 0.76 4.30
CA SER A 336 -27.50 0.54 5.50
C SER A 336 -26.85 -0.46 6.43
N ASP A 337 -26.38 -1.60 5.91
CA ASP A 337 -25.78 -2.68 6.68
C ASP A 337 -24.49 -2.20 7.39
N ILE A 338 -23.62 -1.45 6.69
CA ILE A 338 -22.42 -0.84 7.28
C ILE A 338 -22.80 0.14 8.40
N LEU A 339 -23.72 1.09 8.13
CA LEU A 339 -24.05 2.13 9.10
C LEU A 339 -24.77 1.58 10.34
N LEU A 340 -25.67 0.60 10.16
CA LEU A 340 -26.35 -0.08 11.26
C LEU A 340 -25.36 -0.84 12.14
N GLY A 341 -24.36 -1.49 11.53
CA GLY A 341 -23.31 -2.20 12.25
C GLY A 341 -22.35 -1.28 13.00
N LEU A 342 -21.97 -0.12 12.42
CA LEU A 342 -21.10 0.86 13.08
C LEU A 342 -21.79 1.63 14.21
N MET A 343 -23.10 1.88 14.08
CA MET A 343 -23.87 2.71 15.00
C MET A 343 -25.25 2.08 15.27
N PRO A 344 -25.31 1.04 16.14
CA PRO A 344 -26.55 0.38 16.50
C PRO A 344 -27.49 1.36 17.21
N GLY A 345 -28.52 1.83 16.51
CA GLY A 345 -29.47 2.85 17.00
C GLY A 345 -29.78 3.97 16.00
N LEU A 346 -29.04 4.08 14.90
CA LEU A 346 -29.42 4.95 13.79
C LEU A 346 -30.74 4.50 13.17
N ARG A 347 -31.82 5.24 13.44
CA ARG A 347 -33.10 5.03 12.77
C ARG A 347 -33.07 5.65 11.37
N PRO A 348 -33.50 4.94 10.31
CA PRO A 348 -33.56 5.46 8.93
C PRO A 348 -34.32 6.79 8.76
N ARG A 349 -35.27 7.09 9.65
CA ARG A 349 -35.99 8.40 9.67
C ARG A 349 -35.07 9.62 9.89
N SER A 350 -33.88 9.43 10.45
CA SER A 350 -32.87 10.49 10.64
C SER A 350 -32.05 10.82 9.40
N TRP A 351 -32.24 10.09 8.29
CA TRP A 351 -31.56 10.32 7.01
C TRP A 351 -32.00 11.63 6.32
N GLN A 352 -33.00 12.31 6.88
CA GLN A 352 -33.46 13.66 6.50
C GLN A 352 -33.01 14.76 7.48
N ASN A 353 -32.29 14.44 8.58
CA ASN A 353 -31.98 15.39 9.65
C ASN A 353 -30.53 15.89 9.65
N ARG A 354 -30.39 17.16 10.05
CA ARG A 354 -29.24 18.10 9.91
C ARG A 354 -27.84 17.64 10.36
N HIS A 355 -27.68 16.45 10.94
CA HIS A 355 -26.38 15.92 11.41
C HIS A 355 -25.72 14.93 10.44
N VAL A 356 -26.46 14.49 9.42
CA VAL A 356 -25.97 13.61 8.37
C VAL A 356 -26.05 14.39 7.06
N GLN A 357 -24.94 14.98 6.59
CA GLN A 357 -24.95 15.70 5.32
C GLN A 357 -24.86 14.72 4.15
N ARG A 358 -26.00 14.47 3.49
CA ARG A 358 -26.05 13.87 2.15
C ARG A 358 -25.46 14.87 1.15
N LYS A 359 -24.16 14.86 0.93
CA LYS A 359 -23.57 15.62 -0.18
C LYS A 359 -23.58 14.75 -1.42
N LEU A 360 -24.57 14.97 -2.28
CA LEU A 360 -24.42 14.65 -3.70
C LEU A 360 -23.40 15.67 -4.25
N GLN A 361 -22.12 15.31 -4.28
CA GLN A 361 -21.17 16.13 -5.02
C GLN A 361 -21.33 15.80 -6.51
N ARG A 362 -21.91 16.74 -7.26
CA ARG A 362 -21.67 16.86 -8.69
C ARG A 362 -20.24 17.35 -8.86
N SER A 363 -19.33 16.47 -9.30
CA SER A 363 -18.02 16.95 -9.75
C SER A 363 -18.21 17.82 -11.01
N LYS A 364 -17.26 18.70 -11.31
CA LYS A 364 -17.27 19.54 -12.54
C LYS A 364 -17.35 18.75 -13.86
N GLN A 365 -17.35 17.41 -13.80
CA GLN A 365 -17.48 16.46 -14.91
C GLN A 365 -18.77 15.60 -14.83
N GLY A 366 -19.82 16.02 -14.14
CA GLY A 366 -21.12 15.31 -14.14
C GLY A 366 -21.18 14.02 -13.28
N ARG A 367 -20.12 13.71 -12.52
CA ARG A 367 -20.07 12.52 -11.64
C ARG A 367 -21.08 12.65 -10.48
N LYS A 368 -21.82 11.57 -10.16
CA LYS A 368 -22.67 11.46 -8.97
C LYS A 368 -22.04 10.48 -7.98
N SER A 369 -21.30 10.99 -6.99
CA SER A 369 -20.90 10.21 -5.80
C SER A 369 -21.78 10.60 -4.61
N CYS A 370 -22.15 9.61 -3.78
CA CYS A 370 -22.78 9.85 -2.48
C CYS A 370 -21.71 9.70 -1.41
N THR A 371 -21.26 10.83 -0.87
CA THR A 371 -20.24 10.87 0.19
C THR A 371 -20.93 11.21 1.51
N TRP A 372 -20.70 10.41 2.55
CA TRP A 372 -21.15 10.71 3.91
C TRP A 372 -19.94 10.97 4.80
N LYS A 373 -19.92 12.15 5.44
CA LYS A 373 -18.99 12.49 6.53
C LYS A 373 -19.81 12.76 7.78
N THR A 374 -19.52 12.06 8.86
CA THR A 374 -20.07 12.42 10.18
C THR A 374 -19.02 13.18 10.95
N ARG A 375 -19.31 14.41 11.37
CA ARG A 375 -18.45 15.20 12.27
C ARG A 375 -19.05 15.11 13.66
N THR A 376 -18.41 14.38 14.57
CA THR A 376 -18.83 14.36 15.98
C THR A 376 -18.42 15.69 16.63
N GLU A 377 -19.38 16.60 16.83
CA GLU A 377 -19.15 17.81 17.63
C GLU A 377 -18.97 17.43 19.11
N ARG A 378 -17.84 17.84 19.71
CA ARG A 378 -17.66 17.80 21.17
C ARG A 378 -18.78 18.59 21.84
N ARG A 379 -19.67 17.92 22.57
CA ARG A 379 -20.56 18.60 23.53
C ARG A 379 -19.68 19.29 24.58
N LYS A 380 -19.70 20.64 24.60
CA LYS A 380 -19.18 21.41 25.73
C LYS A 380 -19.89 20.96 27.01
N PRO A 381 -19.18 20.74 28.13
CA PRO A 381 -19.85 20.48 29.40
C PRO A 381 -20.65 21.72 29.80
N ALA A 382 -21.92 21.52 30.13
CA ALA A 382 -22.76 22.55 30.70
C ALA A 382 -22.21 22.92 32.08
N LEU A 383 -21.73 24.16 32.22
CA LEU A 383 -21.55 24.81 33.51
C LEU A 383 -22.92 24.83 34.21
N ARG A 384 -23.09 23.99 35.24
CA ARG A 384 -24.14 24.20 36.24
C ARG A 384 -23.65 25.34 37.13
N GLN A 385 -24.33 26.47 37.05
CA GLN A 385 -24.32 27.46 38.13
C GLN A 385 -24.99 26.82 39.35
N LEU A 386 -24.25 26.74 40.45
CA LEU A 386 -24.71 26.94 41.82
C LEU A 386 -23.52 27.45 42.63
#